data_AF-A0A978SVA1-F1
#
_entry.id   AF-A0A978SVA1-F1
#
_cell.length_a   1.000
_cell.length_b   1.000
_cell.length_c   1.000
_cell.angle_alpha   90.00
_cell.angle_beta   90.00
_cell.angle_gamma   90.00
#
_symmetry.space_group_name_H-M   'P 1'
#
loop_
_entity.id
_entity.type
_entity.pdbx_description
1 polymer ?
#
loop_
_entity_poly.entity_id
_entity_poly.type
_entity_poly.pdbx_seq_one_letter_code
_entity_poly.pdbx_strand_id
1 'polypeptide(L)' 'MLTIYDILQELKETAQSKRDLGERFEKLMQAYLRHDLYYKDLFSDVWLWKEYPNKNNTP' A
#
# COMPACT_ATOMS: atom_id res chain seq x y z
N MET A 1 -9.02 21.43 1.87
CA MET A 1 -9.44 20.06 2.22
C MET A 1 -8.43 19.14 1.57
N LEU A 2 -7.78 18.26 2.32
CA LEU A 2 -6.83 17.31 1.75
C LEU A 2 -7.60 16.25 0.94
N THR A 3 -7.18 15.99 -0.29
CA THR A 3 -7.75 15.00 -1.20
C THR A 3 -6.75 13.87 -1.45
N ILE A 4 -7.21 12.78 -2.07
CA ILE A 4 -6.32 11.72 -2.53
C ILE A 4 -5.28 12.24 -3.54
N TYR A 5 -5.61 13.26 -4.33
CA TYR A 5 -4.68 13.83 -5.30
C TYR A 5 -3.51 14.55 -4.62
N ASP A 6 -3.75 15.20 -3.49
CA ASP A 6 -2.72 15.87 -2.70
C ASP A 6 -1.73 14.85 -2.12
N ILE A 7 -2.25 13.72 -1.60
CA ILE A 7 -1.43 12.60 -1.10
C ILE A 7 -0.61 11.98 -2.24
N LEU A 8 -1.22 11.74 -3.40
CA LEU A 8 -0.52 11.19 -4.57
C LEU A 8 0.54 12.15 -5.11
N GLN A 9 0.32 13.46 -5.01
CA GLN A 9 1.29 14.47 -5.38
C GLN A 9 2.47 14.48 -4.39
N GLU A 10 2.22 14.48 -3.09
CA GLU A 10 3.26 14.41 -2.06
C GLU A 10 4.14 13.16 -2.23
N LEU A 11 3.53 12.00 -2.52
CA LEU A 11 4.28 10.77 -2.80
C LEU A 11 5.23 10.93 -3.99
N LYS A 12 4.80 11.61 -5.06
CA LYS A 12 5.63 11.87 -6.25
C LYS A 12 6.76 12.85 -5.96
N GLU A 13 6.49 13.91 -5.21
CA GLU A 13 7.46 14.96 -4.89
C GLU A 13 8.54 14.49 -3.92
N THR A 14 8.19 13.60 -2.98
CA THR A 14 9.08 13.13 -1.92
C THR A 14 9.84 11.85 -2.26
N ALA A 15 9.49 11.18 -3.36
CA ALA A 15 10.14 9.95 -3.79
C ALA A 15 11.51 10.22 -4.42
N GLN A 16 12.54 9.50 -3.95
CA GLN A 16 13.90 9.66 -4.47
C GLN A 16 14.18 8.83 -5.73
N SER A 17 13.31 7.88 -6.04
CA SER A 17 13.40 7.06 -7.25
C SER A 17 12.03 6.50 -7.61
N LYS A 18 11.89 5.98 -8.84
CA LYS A 18 10.66 5.26 -9.25
C LYS A 18 10.39 4.04 -8.37
N ARG A 19 11.44 3.38 -7.86
CA ARG A 19 11.33 2.24 -6.95
C ARG A 19 10.78 2.68 -5.59
N ASP A 20 11.32 3.76 -5.03
CA ASP A 20 10.85 4.35 -3.78
C ASP A 20 9.39 4.82 -3.89
N LEU A 21 9.05 5.47 -5.02
CA LEU A 21 7.66 5.84 -5.32
C LEU A 21 6.72 4.62 -5.32
N GLY A 22 7.15 3.53 -5.97
CA GLY A 22 6.41 2.27 -5.98
C GLY A 22 6.20 1.71 -4.58
N GLU A 23 7.25 1.64 -3.75
CA GLU A 23 7.13 1.13 -2.38
C GLU A 23 6.18 1.98 -1.52
N ARG A 24 6.22 3.30 -1.65
CA ARG A 24 5.32 4.19 -0.91
C ARG A 24 3.88 4.04 -1.37
N PHE A 25 3.67 3.88 -2.67
CA PHE A 25 2.34 3.63 -3.23
C PHE A 25 1.78 2.28 -2.76
N GLU A 26 2.60 1.24 -2.73
CA GLU A 26 2.21 -0.07 -2.19
C GLU A 26 1.76 0.03 -0.72
N LYS A 27 2.49 0.78 0.11
CA LYS A 27 2.10 1.05 1.52
C LYS A 27 0.78 1.83 1.63
N LEU A 28 0.56 2.83 0.79
CA LEU A 28 -0.70 3.58 0.74
C LEU A 28 -1.87 2.63 0.44
N MET A 29 -1.73 1.77 -0.56
CA MET A 29 -2.76 0.81 -0.93
C MET A 29 -3.01 -0.24 0.16
N GLN A 30 -1.95 -0.75 0.80
CA GLN A 30 -2.09 -1.65 1.96
C GLN A 30 -2.91 -0.98 3.07
N ALA A 31 -2.62 0.27 3.43
CA ALA A 31 -3.37 0.99 4.44
C ALA A 31 -4.84 1.20 4.02
N TYR A 32 -5.06 1.62 2.77
CA TYR A 32 -6.41 1.79 2.22
C TYR A 32 -7.24 0.50 2.33
N LEU A 33 -6.70 -0.63 1.87
CA LEU A 33 -7.42 -1.91 1.88
C LEU A 33 -7.69 -2.45 3.29
N ARG A 34 -6.91 -2.05 4.30
CA ARG A 34 -7.14 -2.46 5.70
C ARG A 34 -8.15 -1.58 6.44
N HIS A 35 -8.28 -0.32 6.04
CA HIS A 35 -9.05 0.66 6.79
C HIS A 35 -10.37 1.06 6.13
N ASP A 36 -10.47 0.91 4.80
CA ASP A 36 -11.73 1.15 4.10
C ASP A 36 -12.82 0.18 4.55
N LEU A 37 -14.04 0.70 4.73
CA LEU A 37 -15.17 -0.06 5.28
C LEU A 37 -15.55 -1.26 4.42
N TYR A 38 -15.41 -1.16 3.09
CA TYR A 38 -15.74 -2.26 2.21
C TYR A 38 -14.67 -3.35 2.30
N TYR A 39 -13.40 -2.97 2.13
CA TYR A 39 -12.31 -3.95 2.05
C TYR A 39 -11.95 -4.60 3.37
N LYS A 40 -12.14 -3.89 4.49
CA LYS A 40 -11.90 -4.44 5.83
C LYS A 40 -12.78 -5.65 6.15
N ASP A 41 -14.01 -5.69 5.62
CA ASP A 41 -14.92 -6.82 5.83
C ASP A 41 -14.65 -7.96 4.83
N LEU A 42 -13.97 -7.69 3.72
CA LEU A 42 -13.61 -8.68 2.71
C LEU A 42 -12.30 -9.41 3.01
N PHE A 43 -11.31 -8.72 3.59
CA PHE A 43 -9.97 -9.27 3.83
C PHE A 43 -9.65 -9.32 5.32
N SER A 44 -9.27 -10.51 5.81
CA SER A 44 -8.79 -10.65 7.19
C SER A 44 -7.47 -9.90 7.41
N ASP A 45 -6.57 -9.96 6.44
CA ASP A 45 -5.25 -9.33 6.48
C ASP A 45 -4.80 -8.93 5.06
N VAL A 46 -3.98 -7.89 4.99
CA VAL A 46 -3.39 -7.38 3.75
C VAL A 46 -1.90 -7.15 3.96
N TRP A 47 -1.07 -7.77 3.12
CA TRP A 47 0.39 -7.74 3.22
C TRP A 47 1.02 -7.12 1.98
N LEU A 48 2.18 -6.49 2.15
CA LEU A 48 3.13 -6.36 1.04
C LEU A 48 3.70 -7.74 0.72
N TRP A 49 4.06 -7.99 -0.53
CA TRP A 49 4.61 -9.30 -0.93
C TRP A 49 5.83 -9.71 -0.08
N LYS A 50 6.68 -8.74 0.28
CA LYS A 50 7.84 -8.96 1.14
C LYS A 50 7.50 -9.35 2.58
N GLU A 51 6.29 -9.06 3.04
CA GLU A 51 5.78 -9.28 4.41
C GLU A 51 4.91 -10.54 4.51
N TYR A 52 4.46 -11.08 3.38
CA TYR A 52 3.56 -12.22 3.37
C TYR A 52 4.22 -13.45 4.03
N PRO A 53 3.62 -14.03 5.09
CA PRO A 53 4.25 -15.08 5.89
C PRO A 53 4.55 -16.36 5.10
N ASN A 54 3.73 -16.68 4.09
CA ASN A 54 3.91 -17.86 3.25
C ASN A 54 4.68 -17.57 1.95
N LYS A 55 5.37 -16.43 1.81
CA LYS A 55 6.08 -16.04 0.58
C LYS A 55 7.16 -17.05 0.12
N ASN A 56 7.69 -17.85 1.06
CA ASN A 56 8.73 -18.86 0.81
C ASN A 56 8.20 -20.29 0.83
N ASN A 57 6.88 -20.50 0.96
CA ASN A 57 6.29 -21.82 0.82
C ASN A 57 6.25 -22.17 -0.67
N THR A 58 7.35 -22.77 -1.14
CA THR A 58 7.36 -23.65 -2.31
C THR A 58 6.55 -24.90 -1.95
N PRO A 59 5.70 -25.44 -2.85
CA PRO A 59 4.98 -26.70 -2.62
C PRO A 59 5.92 -27.86 -2.25
#